data_AF-A0A223N0H0-F1
#
_entry.id   AF-A0A223N0H0-F1
#
_cell.length_a   1.000
_cell.length_b   1.000
_cell.length_c   1.000
_cell.angle_alpha   90.00
_cell.angle_beta   90.00
_cell.angle_gamma   90.00
#
_symmetry.space_group_name_H-M   'P 1'
#
loop_
_entity.id
_entity.type
_entity.pdbx_description
1 polymer ?
#
loop_
_entity_poly.entity_id
_entity_poly.type
_entity_poly.pdbx_seq_one_letter_code
_entity_poly.pdbx_strand_id
1 'polypeptide(L)'
;MFIRKLFIFFIFFSVSMSSQAECEKWGCVGKITNIYTNADGMIYFGTEYNEKKANCTPVSDVYFTLNPKSENAKEIYSSVLSAYMAGKKIHLRVKEGSQGCELAYVNLSTSI
;
A
#
# COMPACT_ATOMS: atom_id res chain seq x y z
N MET A 1 -43.69 21.96 -19.04
CA MET A 1 -43.62 21.19 -17.77
C MET A 1 -42.93 19.82 -17.92
N PHE A 2 -41.98 19.64 -18.85
CA PHE A 2 -41.22 18.38 -19.02
C PHE A 2 -39.72 18.53 -18.75
N ILE A 3 -39.15 19.72 -19.01
CA ILE A 3 -37.73 20.03 -18.78
C ILE A 3 -37.32 19.99 -17.29
N ARG A 4 -38.23 20.33 -16.37
CA ARG A 4 -37.96 20.33 -14.91
C ARG A 4 -37.85 18.92 -14.31
N LYS A 5 -38.47 17.91 -14.93
CA LYS A 5 -38.35 16.49 -14.51
C LYS A 5 -37.07 15.83 -15.06
N LEU A 6 -36.57 16.32 -16.20
CA LEU A 6 -35.35 15.80 -16.83
C LEU A 6 -34.08 16.21 -16.06
N PHE A 7 -34.07 17.39 -15.44
CA PHE A 7 -32.95 17.88 -14.63
C PHE A 7 -32.76 17.10 -13.31
N ILE A 8 -33.83 16.55 -12.76
CA ILE A 8 -33.77 15.77 -11.50
C ILE A 8 -33.17 14.38 -11.74
N PHE A 9 -33.28 13.85 -12.97
CA PHE A 9 -32.74 12.53 -13.30
C PHE A 9 -31.22 12.53 -13.53
N PHE A 10 -30.64 13.67 -13.93
CA PHE A 10 -29.21 13.77 -14.25
C PHE A 10 -28.30 13.94 -13.02
N ILE A 11 -28.86 14.29 -11.86
CA ILE A 11 -28.11 14.50 -10.61
C ILE A 11 -27.82 13.17 -9.89
N PHE A 12 -28.46 12.06 -10.28
CA PHE A 12 -28.33 10.77 -9.61
C PHE A 12 -27.17 9.87 -10.13
N PHE A 13 -26.43 10.29 -11.17
CA PHE A 13 -25.52 9.39 -11.90
C PHE A 13 -24.02 9.53 -11.56
N SER A 14 -23.61 10.44 -10.67
CA SER A 14 -22.19 10.83 -10.58
C SER A 14 -21.42 10.35 -9.34
N VAL A 15 -21.97 9.49 -8.49
CA VAL A 15 -21.21 8.98 -7.34
C VAL A 15 -20.36 7.78 -7.77
N SER A 16 -19.29 8.05 -8.52
CA SER A 16 -18.27 7.04 -8.81
C SER A 16 -17.52 6.74 -7.52
N MET A 17 -17.91 5.67 -6.82
CA MET A 17 -17.16 5.16 -5.67
C MET A 17 -15.78 4.72 -6.15
N SER A 18 -14.79 5.56 -5.91
CA SER A 18 -13.39 5.21 -6.07
C SER A 18 -13.04 4.30 -4.91
N SER A 19 -13.07 2.98 -5.12
CA SER A 19 -12.48 2.03 -4.17
C SER A 19 -10.98 2.31 -4.12
N GLN A 20 -10.57 3.14 -3.16
CA GLN A 20 -9.18 3.34 -2.84
C GLN A 20 -8.76 2.09 -2.07
N ALA A 21 -8.01 1.21 -2.71
CA ALA A 21 -7.41 0.08 -2.01
C ALA A 21 -6.65 0.61 -0.78
N GLU A 22 -7.00 0.17 0.42
CA GLU A 22 -6.45 0.61 1.70
C GLU A 22 -5.54 -0.49 2.30
N CYS A 23 -5.01 -0.23 3.50
CA CYS A 23 -4.44 -1.26 4.34
C CYS A 23 -5.54 -2.10 5.02
N GLU A 24 -5.36 -3.40 4.98
CA GLU A 24 -6.18 -4.42 5.65
C GLU A 24 -5.29 -5.31 6.50
N LYS A 25 -5.87 -6.27 7.23
CA LYS A 25 -5.13 -7.19 8.11
C LYS A 25 -3.96 -7.88 7.41
N TRP A 26 -4.06 -8.11 6.09
CA TRP A 26 -3.02 -8.82 5.36
C TRP A 26 -1.87 -7.93 4.87
N GLY A 27 -2.02 -6.60 4.85
CA GLY A 27 -1.06 -5.68 4.25
C GLY A 27 -1.76 -4.50 3.57
N CYS A 28 -1.16 -3.93 2.52
CA CYS A 28 -1.71 -2.78 1.82
C CYS A 28 -1.57 -2.89 0.31
N VAL A 29 -2.48 -2.25 -0.42
CA VAL A 29 -2.32 -1.95 -1.84
C VAL A 29 -2.35 -0.44 -2.02
N GLY A 30 -1.19 0.17 -2.26
CA GLY A 30 -1.08 1.63 -2.26
C GLY A 30 0.21 2.14 -2.90
N LYS A 31 0.30 3.45 -3.06
CA LYS A 31 1.55 4.09 -3.46
C LYS A 31 2.52 4.11 -2.29
N ILE A 32 3.80 3.95 -2.64
CA ILE A 32 4.91 4.14 -1.72
C ILE A 32 5.18 5.63 -1.60
N THR A 33 5.29 6.14 -0.39
CA THR A 33 5.56 7.56 -0.10
C THR A 33 6.98 7.79 0.37
N ASN A 34 7.59 6.80 1.01
CA ASN A 34 8.94 6.87 1.54
C ASN A 34 9.66 5.53 1.43
N ILE A 35 10.95 5.58 1.07
CA ILE A 35 11.87 4.44 1.09
C ILE A 35 13.17 4.92 1.71
N TYR A 36 13.61 4.28 2.79
CA TYR A 36 14.93 4.57 3.36
C TYR A 36 15.52 3.36 4.06
N THR A 37 16.82 3.42 4.34
CA THR A 37 17.57 2.38 5.06
C THR A 37 18.18 3.01 6.31
N ASN A 38 18.13 2.32 7.44
CA ASN A 38 18.77 2.80 8.66
C ASN A 38 20.24 2.35 8.76
N ALA A 39 20.92 2.73 9.85
CA ALA A 39 22.32 2.37 10.11
C ALA A 39 22.56 0.86 10.23
N ASP A 40 21.55 0.08 10.65
CA ASP A 40 21.64 -1.38 10.77
C ASP A 40 21.39 -2.12 9.46
N GLY A 41 21.09 -1.38 8.37
CA GLY A 41 20.75 -1.93 7.06
C GLY A 41 19.29 -2.37 6.91
N MET A 42 18.45 -2.17 7.93
CA MET A 42 17.01 -2.42 7.81
C MET A 42 16.40 -1.44 6.81
N ILE A 43 15.57 -1.96 5.92
CA ILE A 43 14.91 -1.19 4.87
C ILE A 43 13.47 -0.91 5.31
N TYR A 44 13.03 0.33 5.13
CA TYR A 44 11.73 0.82 5.54
C TYR A 44 10.93 1.32 4.34
N PHE A 45 9.64 1.02 4.35
CA PHE A 45 8.68 1.45 3.33
C PHE A 45 7.46 2.08 4.00
N GLY A 46 7.16 3.32 3.62
CA GLY A 46 5.93 4.02 4.01
C GLY A 46 4.93 4.06 2.85
N THR A 47 3.64 4.01 3.15
CA THR A 47 2.57 4.10 2.16
C THR A 47 1.77 5.39 2.33
N GLU A 48 0.78 5.60 1.45
CA GLU A 48 -0.18 6.71 1.56
C GLU A 48 -1.34 6.43 2.53
N TYR A 49 -1.32 5.28 3.23
CA TYR A 49 -2.40 4.81 4.10
C TYR A 49 -1.93 4.56 5.53
N ASN A 50 -2.81 4.00 6.37
CA ASN A 50 -2.51 3.69 7.78
C ASN A 50 -2.05 2.24 7.93
N GLU A 51 -0.74 2.02 8.09
CA GLU A 51 -0.10 0.71 8.23
C GLU A 51 -0.57 -0.05 9.49
N LYS A 52 -1.08 0.65 10.51
CA LYS A 52 -1.61 0.02 11.74
C LYS A 52 -2.84 -0.86 11.50
N LYS A 53 -3.48 -0.74 10.33
CA LYS A 53 -4.60 -1.63 9.95
C LYS A 53 -4.14 -3.04 9.62
N ALA A 54 -2.86 -3.23 9.29
CA ALA A 54 -2.27 -4.54 9.07
C ALA A 54 -2.13 -5.31 10.38
N ASN A 55 -2.20 -6.65 10.30
CA ASN A 55 -2.03 -7.54 11.45
C ASN A 55 -0.54 -7.68 11.79
N CYS A 56 0.12 -6.59 12.21
CA CYS A 56 1.52 -6.53 12.61
C CYS A 56 1.79 -5.22 13.36
N THR A 57 2.99 -5.07 13.94
CA THR A 57 3.38 -3.82 14.64
C THR A 57 4.34 -2.99 13.78
N PRO A 58 3.87 -1.92 13.10
CA PRO A 58 4.73 -1.13 12.21
C PRO A 58 5.80 -0.34 12.99
N VAL A 59 6.95 -0.12 12.37
CA VAL A 59 8.01 0.68 13.01
C VAL A 59 7.62 2.15 13.00
N SER A 60 7.77 2.80 14.15
CA SER A 60 7.35 4.20 14.36
C SER A 60 5.91 4.44 13.90
N ASP A 61 5.06 3.43 14.01
CA ASP A 61 3.65 3.49 13.66
C ASP A 61 3.30 3.68 12.17
N VAL A 62 4.30 3.73 11.28
CA VAL A 62 4.11 4.14 9.87
C VAL A 62 4.95 3.37 8.83
N TYR A 63 5.78 2.42 9.26
CA TYR A 63 6.69 1.72 8.33
C TYR A 63 6.54 0.20 8.34
N PHE A 64 6.49 -0.36 7.14
CA PHE A 64 6.84 -1.74 6.85
C PHE A 64 8.35 -1.91 6.75
N THR A 65 8.83 -3.11 7.02
CA THR A 65 10.26 -3.41 6.98
C THR A 65 10.61 -4.54 6.03
N LEU A 66 11.87 -4.55 5.60
CA LEU A 66 12.49 -5.67 4.92
C LEU A 66 13.86 -5.92 5.52
N ASN A 67 14.09 -7.16 5.94
CA ASN A 67 15.38 -7.61 6.41
C ASN A 67 16.33 -7.77 5.20
N PRO A 68 17.47 -7.05 5.15
CA PRO A 68 18.41 -7.12 4.02
C PRO A 68 19.09 -8.50 3.89
N LYS A 69 19.01 -9.34 4.92
CA LYS A 69 19.59 -10.69 4.94
C LYS A 69 18.65 -11.75 4.36
N SER A 70 17.40 -11.42 4.08
CA SER A 70 16.47 -12.34 3.42
C SER A 70 16.94 -12.62 2.00
N GLU A 71 16.86 -13.88 1.55
CA GLU A 71 17.36 -14.31 0.24
C GLU A 71 16.72 -13.53 -0.93
N ASN A 72 15.47 -13.09 -0.75
CA ASN A 72 14.68 -12.34 -1.73
C ASN A 72 14.65 -10.81 -1.50
N ALA A 73 15.52 -10.27 -0.64
CA ALA A 73 15.47 -8.87 -0.26
C ALA A 73 15.72 -7.93 -1.46
N LYS A 74 16.63 -8.31 -2.38
CA LYS A 74 16.96 -7.50 -3.55
C LYS A 74 15.80 -7.42 -4.53
N GLU A 75 15.09 -8.53 -4.72
CA GLU A 75 13.93 -8.67 -5.60
C GLU A 75 12.75 -7.85 -5.08
N ILE A 76 12.47 -7.93 -3.77
CA ILE A 76 11.44 -7.12 -3.12
C ILE A 76 11.79 -5.63 -3.24
N TYR A 77 13.01 -5.24 -2.84
CA TYR A 77 13.43 -3.84 -2.91
C TYR A 77 13.33 -3.29 -4.34
N SER A 78 13.78 -4.03 -5.33
CA SER A 78 13.75 -3.60 -6.74
C SER A 78 12.32 -3.41 -7.24
N SER A 79 11.40 -4.29 -6.84
CA SER A 79 9.98 -4.20 -7.19
C SER A 79 9.32 -2.96 -6.55
N VAL A 80 9.57 -2.73 -5.26
CA VAL A 80 9.04 -1.57 -4.53
C VAL A 80 9.61 -0.27 -5.08
N LEU A 81 10.93 -0.21 -5.33
CA LEU A 81 11.59 0.94 -5.93
C LEU A 81 11.04 1.25 -7.33
N SER A 82 10.82 0.23 -8.16
CA SER A 82 10.23 0.40 -9.49
C SER A 82 8.83 1.00 -9.42
N ALA A 83 7.98 0.52 -8.50
CA ALA A 83 6.64 1.07 -8.28
C ALA A 83 6.69 2.53 -7.77
N TYR A 84 7.60 2.82 -6.83
CA TYR A 84 7.83 4.16 -6.29
C TYR A 84 8.24 5.15 -7.39
N MET A 85 9.27 4.81 -8.18
CA MET A 85 9.75 5.65 -9.29
C MET A 85 8.69 5.85 -10.37
N ALA A 86 7.83 4.85 -10.61
CA ALA A 86 6.73 4.94 -11.57
C ALA A 86 5.49 5.65 -11.02
N GLY A 87 5.46 6.01 -9.73
CA GLY A 87 4.28 6.56 -9.06
C GLY A 87 3.07 5.63 -9.08
N LYS A 88 3.30 4.31 -9.12
CA LYS A 88 2.26 3.28 -9.21
C LYS A 88 1.96 2.65 -7.85
N LYS A 89 0.74 2.14 -7.72
CA LYS A 89 0.34 1.33 -6.55
C LYS A 89 1.00 -0.05 -6.64
N ILE A 90 1.31 -0.62 -5.48
CA ILE A 90 1.89 -1.96 -5.33
C ILE A 90 1.18 -2.69 -4.19
N HIS A 91 1.04 -4.00 -4.32
CA HIS A 91 0.58 -4.87 -3.24
C HIS A 91 1.76 -5.22 -2.33
N LEU A 92 1.65 -4.87 -1.05
CA LEU A 92 2.55 -5.22 0.03
C LEU A 92 1.87 -6.23 0.96
N ARG A 93 2.40 -7.46 1.05
CA ARG A 93 1.93 -8.45 2.03
C ARG A 93 2.87 -8.46 3.22
N VAL A 94 2.32 -8.36 4.44
CA VAL A 94 3.10 -8.49 5.67
C VAL A 94 3.15 -9.92 6.18
N LYS A 95 4.18 -10.25 6.96
CA LYS A 95 4.15 -11.40 7.87
C LYS A 95 3.23 -11.06 9.04
N GLU A 96 2.10 -11.73 9.15
CA GLU A 96 1.11 -11.46 10.19
C GLU A 96 1.67 -11.77 11.60
N GLY A 97 1.28 -10.96 12.59
CA GLY A 97 1.76 -11.02 13.96
C GLY A 97 3.21 -10.55 14.15
N SER A 98 3.90 -10.10 13.10
CA SER A 98 5.31 -9.72 13.18
C SER A 98 5.55 -8.38 13.88
N GLN A 99 6.68 -8.28 14.58
CA GLN A 99 7.24 -7.01 15.03
C GLN A 99 7.96 -6.33 13.87
N GLY A 100 7.68 -5.05 13.64
CA GLY A 100 8.24 -4.27 12.55
C GLY A 100 7.53 -4.45 11.20
N CYS A 101 6.42 -5.20 11.15
CA CYS A 101 5.67 -5.48 9.92
C CYS A 101 6.58 -5.86 8.73
N GLU A 102 7.33 -6.95 8.89
CA GLU A 102 8.22 -7.41 7.83
C GLU A 102 7.41 -7.86 6.61
N LEU A 103 7.83 -7.47 5.41
CA LEU A 103 7.19 -7.89 4.17
C LEU A 103 7.43 -9.39 3.93
N ALA A 104 6.36 -10.12 3.66
CA ALA A 104 6.39 -11.51 3.22
C ALA A 104 6.66 -11.60 1.70
N TYR A 105 5.96 -10.77 0.93
CA TYR A 105 6.15 -10.61 -0.51
C TYR A 105 5.57 -9.27 -0.98
N VAL A 106 5.86 -8.93 -2.24
CA VAL A 106 5.24 -7.82 -2.95
C VAL A 106 4.76 -8.25 -4.33
N ASN A 107 3.76 -7.57 -4.88
CA ASN A 107 3.27 -7.81 -6.23
C ASN A 107 3.01 -6.47 -6.93
N LEU A 108 3.54 -6.30 -8.14
CA LEU A 108 3.32 -5.13 -8.99
C LEU A 108 1.88 -5.06 -9.51
N SER A 109 1.15 -6.19 -9.48
CA SER A 109 -0.29 -6.22 -9.67
C SER A 109 -1.01 -5.81 -8.39
N THR A 110 -2.04 -4.97 -8.52
CA THR A 110 -2.91 -4.55 -7.42
C THR A 110 -4.13 -5.44 -7.24
N SER A 111 -4.27 -6.48 -8.08
CA SER A 111 -5.33 -7.48 -7.92
C SER A 111 -4.98 -8.39 -6.74
N ILE A 112 -5.88 -8.43 -5.75
CA ILE A 112 -5.79 -9.25 -4.54
C ILE A 112 -6.59 -10.53 -4.74
#